data_AF-A0A453G219-F1
#
_entry.id   AF-A0A453G219-F1
#
_cell.length_a   1.000
_cell.length_b   1.000
_cell.length_c   1.000
_cell.angle_alpha   90.00
_cell.angle_beta   90.00
_cell.angle_gamma   90.00
#
_symmetry.space_group_name_H-M   'P 1'
#
loop_
_entity.id
_entity.type
_entity.pdbx_description
1 polymer ?
#
loop_
_entity_poly.entity_id
_entity_poly.type
_entity_poly.pdbx_seq_one_letter_code
_entity_poly.pdbx_strand_id
1 'polypeptide(L)'
;MLRKGQNSISLLSVMVGSPDSGAYMERRIFGVRKVSIQQGHQKSHSLNNELWKHQVGLSGEMNNIYTREGSSRAQWTAINKSMHLPLIWYKTTFDTPWGSDPVTLNLSSMGKGEAWINGESIGRYWASFKNPSGQPSQSLYHIPQYFLKPRENTLVLMEEMGGDPLQISVNTMSVTRVYSSVNELSTPSLLSRRKHPAVRLRCQQGKHITDIEFASYGNPVEDCRSSSRSCLGSCHAETTEFVVKDACLGRRKCAIPVRPAKFGGDPCPGIQKSLSVVASCG
;
A
#
# COMPACT_ATOMS: atom_id res chain seq x y z
N MET A 1 23.74 -19.98 -22.12
CA MET A 1 24.45 -20.92 -23.00
C MET A 1 24.99 -22.07 -22.18
N LEU A 2 24.73 -23.31 -22.59
CA LEU A 2 25.37 -24.49 -22.03
C LEU A 2 26.77 -24.66 -22.65
N ARG A 3 27.72 -25.18 -21.89
CA ARG A 3 29.09 -25.45 -22.34
C ARG A 3 29.29 -26.95 -22.54
N LYS A 4 30.29 -27.33 -23.34
CA LYS A 4 30.71 -28.74 -23.43
C LYS A 4 31.13 -29.25 -22.04
N GLY A 5 30.60 -30.40 -21.63
CA GLY A 5 30.88 -31.01 -20.33
C GLY A 5 29.72 -30.86 -19.33
N GLN A 6 30.02 -30.96 -18.04
CA GLN A 6 29.03 -30.86 -16.97
C GLN A 6 28.53 -29.42 -16.83
N ASN A 7 27.20 -29.24 -16.80
CA ASN A 7 26.56 -27.96 -16.57
C ASN A 7 25.68 -28.07 -15.32
N SER A 8 25.67 -27.01 -14.50
CA SER A 8 24.74 -26.88 -13.38
C SER A 8 23.57 -25.99 -13.80
N ILE A 9 22.35 -26.50 -13.65
CA ILE A 9 21.11 -25.75 -13.90
C ILE A 9 20.40 -25.59 -12.56
N SER A 10 20.17 -24.34 -12.16
CA SER A 10 19.44 -24.01 -10.93
C SER A 10 18.19 -23.24 -11.31
N LEU A 11 17.04 -23.74 -10.83
CA LEU A 11 15.74 -23.14 -11.07
C LEU A 11 15.20 -22.63 -9.73
N LEU A 12 15.04 -21.31 -9.61
CA LEU A 12 14.35 -20.71 -8.48
C LEU A 12 12.86 -20.61 -8.82
N SER A 13 12.02 -21.30 -8.03
CA SER A 13 10.56 -21.19 -8.14
C SER A 13 10.02 -20.42 -6.94
N VAL A 14 9.23 -19.39 -7.20
CA VAL A 14 8.73 -18.46 -6.18
C VAL A 14 7.20 -18.45 -6.20
N MET A 15 6.58 -18.48 -5.01
CA MET A 15 5.14 -18.29 -4.85
C MET A 15 4.84 -16.89 -4.30
N VAL A 16 3.73 -16.29 -4.75
CA VAL A 16 3.30 -14.94 -4.35
C VAL A 16 1.94 -15.06 -3.66
N GLY A 17 1.94 -15.68 -2.48
CA GLY A 17 0.72 -16.11 -1.81
C GLY A 17 0.13 -17.38 -2.40
N SER A 18 -0.98 -17.83 -1.80
CA SER A 18 -1.77 -18.98 -2.24
C SER A 18 -3.17 -18.51 -2.65
N PRO A 19 -3.85 -19.21 -3.58
CA PRO A 19 -5.24 -18.90 -3.93
C PRO A 19 -6.16 -18.90 -2.71
N ASP A 20 -7.09 -17.95 -2.67
CA ASP A 20 -8.01 -17.72 -1.56
C ASP A 20 -9.50 -17.76 -1.96
N SER A 21 -9.82 -17.94 -3.24
CA SER A 21 -11.18 -18.18 -3.73
C SER A 21 -11.28 -19.19 -4.89
N GLY A 22 -12.41 -19.92 -4.92
CA GLY A 22 -12.71 -20.96 -5.91
C GLY A 22 -12.84 -22.39 -5.35
N ALA A 23 -13.37 -23.31 -6.15
CA ALA A 23 -13.50 -24.72 -5.76
C ALA A 23 -12.15 -25.47 -5.87
N TYR A 24 -11.94 -26.46 -5.00
CA TYR A 24 -10.80 -27.39 -5.02
C TYR A 24 -9.41 -26.72 -5.00
N MET A 25 -9.28 -25.60 -4.28
CA MET A 25 -8.01 -24.86 -4.21
C MET A 25 -6.87 -25.67 -3.62
N GLU A 26 -7.17 -26.60 -2.71
CA GLU A 26 -6.22 -27.53 -2.10
C GLU A 26 -5.56 -28.49 -3.10
N ARG A 27 -6.15 -28.66 -4.30
CA ARG A 27 -5.62 -29.52 -5.36
C ARG A 27 -4.69 -28.79 -6.33
N ARG A 28 -4.52 -27.48 -6.17
CA ARG A 28 -3.67 -26.69 -7.06
C ARG A 28 -2.20 -27.01 -6.78
N ILE A 29 -1.45 -27.24 -7.84
CA ILE A 29 -0.02 -27.59 -7.79
C ILE A 29 0.77 -26.39 -8.28
N PHE A 30 1.83 -26.04 -7.56
CA PHE A 30 2.74 -24.93 -7.89
C PHE A 30 4.16 -25.45 -8.12
N GLY A 31 4.97 -24.66 -8.80
CA GLY A 31 6.37 -24.96 -9.04
C GLY A 31 6.66 -25.63 -10.39
N VAL A 32 7.93 -25.98 -10.58
CA VAL A 32 8.43 -26.57 -11.82
C VAL A 32 7.96 -28.02 -11.95
N ARG A 33 7.21 -28.33 -13.01
CA ARG A 33 6.62 -29.66 -13.23
C ARG A 33 7.25 -30.48 -14.35
N LYS A 34 7.77 -29.80 -15.36
CA LYS A 34 8.39 -30.43 -16.53
C LYS A 34 9.52 -29.55 -17.01
N VAL A 35 10.66 -30.17 -17.32
CA VAL A 35 11.83 -29.49 -17.87
C VAL A 35 12.34 -30.31 -19.05
N SER A 36 12.61 -29.63 -20.16
CA SER A 36 13.22 -30.25 -21.33
C SER A 36 14.23 -29.29 -21.95
N ILE A 37 15.31 -29.83 -22.51
CA ILE A 37 16.32 -29.08 -23.24
C ILE A 37 16.22 -29.44 -24.72
N GLN A 38 16.34 -28.44 -25.59
CA GLN A 38 16.34 -28.63 -27.03
C GLN A 38 17.49 -27.85 -27.66
N GLN A 39 18.18 -28.47 -28.63
CA GLN A 39 19.23 -27.84 -29.40
C GLN A 39 18.75 -27.58 -30.83
N GLY A 40 18.42 -26.32 -31.14
CA GLY A 40 17.92 -25.94 -32.47
C GLY A 40 16.66 -26.73 -32.85
N HIS A 41 16.66 -27.34 -34.04
CA HIS A 41 15.55 -28.17 -34.53
C HIS A 41 15.63 -29.65 -34.09
N GLN A 42 16.56 -30.03 -33.23
CA GLN A 42 16.64 -31.41 -32.73
C GLN A 42 15.46 -31.73 -31.81
N LYS A 43 15.22 -33.02 -31.58
CA LYS A 43 14.21 -33.50 -30.64
C LYS A 43 14.54 -33.02 -29.23
N SER A 44 13.51 -32.59 -28.47
CA SER A 44 13.68 -32.20 -27.09
C SER A 44 14.05 -33.41 -26.21
N HIS A 45 15.03 -33.20 -25.34
CA HIS A 45 15.43 -34.15 -24.31
C HIS A 45 14.75 -33.78 -23.00
N SER A 46 13.96 -34.70 -22.44
CA SER A 46 13.22 -34.50 -21.20
C SER A 46 14.13 -34.74 -19.99
N LEU A 47 14.18 -33.80 -19.06
CA LEU A 47 14.91 -33.90 -17.80
C LEU A 47 14.04 -34.36 -16.62
N ASN A 48 12.79 -34.74 -16.87
CA ASN A 48 11.83 -35.05 -15.79
C ASN A 48 12.22 -36.27 -14.95
N ASN A 49 12.98 -37.22 -15.54
CA ASN A 49 13.38 -38.46 -14.88
C ASN A 49 14.86 -38.43 -14.42
N GLU A 50 15.51 -37.27 -14.52
CA GLU A 50 16.86 -37.07 -14.02
C GLU A 50 16.89 -36.84 -12.50
N LEU A 51 18.07 -36.91 -11.88
CA LEU A 51 18.24 -36.63 -10.46
C LEU A 51 18.11 -35.12 -10.18
N TRP A 52 17.12 -34.74 -9.36
CA TRP A 52 16.88 -33.36 -8.93
C TRP A 52 17.23 -33.13 -7.47
N LYS A 53 18.07 -32.13 -7.20
CA LYS A 53 18.33 -31.62 -5.85
C LYS A 53 17.35 -30.49 -5.53
N HIS A 54 16.78 -30.52 -4.33
CA HIS A 54 15.86 -29.51 -3.83
C HIS A 54 16.46 -28.75 -2.66
N GLN A 55 16.17 -27.45 -2.60
CA GLN A 55 16.51 -26.58 -1.48
C GLN A 55 15.30 -25.67 -1.20
N VAL A 56 14.82 -25.68 0.04
CA VAL A 56 13.69 -24.84 0.47
C VAL A 56 14.23 -23.52 1.00
N GLY A 57 13.85 -22.41 0.40
CA GLY A 57 14.25 -21.07 0.84
C GLY A 57 15.67 -20.65 0.41
N LEU A 58 15.98 -19.41 0.70
CA LEU A 58 17.25 -18.77 0.40
C LEU A 58 18.24 -18.94 1.56
N SER A 59 19.54 -18.96 1.26
CA SER A 59 20.58 -19.09 2.29
C SER A 59 20.50 -17.97 3.33
N GLY A 60 20.18 -16.73 2.93
CA GLY A 60 20.00 -15.61 3.86
C GLY A 60 18.82 -15.82 4.82
N GLU A 61 17.73 -16.45 4.35
CA GLU A 61 16.57 -16.79 5.18
C GLU A 61 16.93 -17.87 6.20
N MET A 62 17.57 -18.96 5.76
CA MET A 62 18.00 -20.06 6.65
C MET A 62 18.94 -19.58 7.76
N ASN A 63 19.80 -18.61 7.44
CA ASN A 63 20.73 -18.02 8.40
C ASN A 63 20.14 -16.85 9.20
N ASN A 64 18.87 -16.52 8.96
CA ASN A 64 18.14 -15.41 9.59
C ASN A 64 18.91 -14.09 9.53
N ILE A 65 19.53 -13.75 8.40
CA ILE A 65 20.44 -12.60 8.31
C ILE A 65 19.75 -11.23 8.43
N TYR A 66 18.42 -11.24 8.47
CA TYR A 66 17.56 -10.10 8.80
C TYR A 66 17.47 -9.83 10.31
N THR A 67 17.88 -10.75 11.18
CA THR A 67 17.99 -10.54 12.64
C THR A 67 19.37 -10.02 13.03
N ARG A 68 19.53 -9.52 14.27
CA ARG A 68 20.81 -9.01 14.76
C ARG A 68 21.89 -10.10 14.78
N GLU A 69 21.55 -11.28 15.30
CA GLU A 69 22.45 -12.43 15.49
C GLU A 69 22.78 -13.12 14.16
N GLY A 70 21.83 -13.19 13.23
CA GLY A 70 22.10 -13.69 11.89
C GLY A 70 22.97 -12.73 11.10
N SER A 71 22.64 -11.43 11.17
CA SER A 71 23.37 -10.39 10.45
C SER A 71 24.83 -10.28 10.85
N SER A 72 25.18 -10.49 12.12
CA SER A 72 26.58 -10.46 12.59
C SER A 72 27.45 -11.61 12.08
N ARG A 73 26.83 -12.70 11.59
CA ARG A 73 27.53 -13.85 11.01
C ARG A 73 27.67 -13.76 9.49
N ALA A 74 26.95 -12.85 8.85
CA ALA A 74 27.04 -12.61 7.42
C ALA A 74 28.16 -11.60 7.10
N GLN A 75 28.84 -11.82 5.96
CA GLN A 75 29.81 -10.86 5.44
C GLN A 75 29.09 -9.82 4.60
N TRP A 76 29.10 -8.57 5.07
CA TRP A 76 28.51 -7.43 4.37
C TRP A 76 29.62 -6.61 3.71
N THR A 77 29.35 -6.12 2.50
CA THR A 77 30.23 -5.21 1.78
C THR A 77 29.53 -3.89 1.53
N ALA A 78 30.29 -2.78 1.60
CA ALA A 78 29.74 -1.47 1.30
C ALA A 78 29.37 -1.37 -0.18
N ILE A 79 28.23 -0.71 -0.46
CA ILE A 79 27.77 -0.45 -1.82
C ILE A 79 28.69 0.58 -2.45
N ASN A 80 29.41 0.22 -3.51
CA ASN A 80 30.32 1.11 -4.23
C ASN A 80 29.85 1.47 -5.65
N LYS A 81 28.85 0.77 -6.20
CA LYS A 81 28.17 1.05 -7.48
C LYS A 81 26.71 0.58 -7.39
N SER A 82 25.81 1.22 -8.15
CA SER A 82 24.42 0.75 -8.29
C SER A 82 24.46 -0.65 -8.91
N MET A 83 24.22 -1.65 -8.08
CA MET A 83 24.21 -3.04 -8.46
C MET A 83 22.77 -3.47 -8.65
N HIS A 84 22.31 -3.47 -9.91
CA HIS A 84 21.07 -4.13 -10.32
C HIS A 84 21.26 -5.66 -10.34
N LEU A 85 21.79 -6.22 -9.25
CA LEU A 85 22.00 -7.65 -9.11
C LEU A 85 20.72 -8.29 -8.56
N PRO A 86 20.27 -9.42 -9.13
CA PRO A 86 19.23 -10.23 -8.54
C PRO A 86 19.78 -11.06 -7.37
N LEU A 87 18.89 -11.51 -6.49
CA LEU A 87 19.18 -12.36 -5.33
C LEU A 87 20.27 -11.79 -4.40
N ILE A 88 20.15 -10.49 -4.10
CA ILE A 88 21.07 -9.76 -3.23
C ILE A 88 20.38 -9.33 -1.95
N TRP A 89 21.15 -9.27 -0.86
CA TRP A 89 20.69 -8.76 0.43
C TRP A 89 21.30 -7.40 0.70
N TYR A 90 20.46 -6.44 1.09
CA TYR A 90 20.89 -5.11 1.50
C TYR A 90 20.62 -4.91 2.98
N LYS A 91 21.46 -4.12 3.63
CA LYS A 91 21.29 -3.72 5.02
C LYS A 91 21.70 -2.26 5.20
N THR A 92 20.95 -1.54 6.00
CA THR A 92 21.31 -0.20 6.47
C THR A 92 20.70 0.08 7.85
N THR A 93 21.01 1.23 8.42
CA THR A 93 20.43 1.72 9.67
C THR A 93 19.82 3.11 9.48
N PHE A 94 18.73 3.40 10.20
CA PHE A 94 18.08 4.71 10.16
C PHE A 94 17.45 5.09 11.50
N ASP A 95 17.28 6.39 11.73
CA ASP A 95 16.56 6.92 12.89
C ASP A 95 15.08 7.10 12.57
N THR A 96 14.21 6.93 13.57
CA THR A 96 12.77 7.11 13.36
C THR A 96 12.46 8.58 13.05
N PRO A 97 11.70 8.87 11.98
CA PRO A 97 11.26 10.24 11.69
C PRO A 97 10.51 10.86 12.86
N TRP A 98 10.68 12.17 13.04
CA TRP A 98 10.02 12.90 14.12
C TRP A 98 8.49 12.95 13.92
N GLY A 99 7.75 12.86 15.03
CA GLY A 99 6.30 12.98 15.05
C GLY A 99 5.58 11.65 15.31
N SER A 100 4.25 11.67 15.16
CA SER A 100 3.37 10.52 15.40
C SER A 100 2.68 9.99 14.13
N ASP A 101 3.03 10.55 12.98
CA ASP A 101 2.44 10.15 11.71
C ASP A 101 2.90 8.74 11.31
N PRO A 102 2.06 7.95 10.60
CA PRO A 102 2.46 6.64 10.08
C PRO A 102 3.75 6.72 9.27
N VAL A 103 4.64 5.75 9.47
CA VAL A 103 5.91 5.67 8.76
C VAL A 103 5.78 4.70 7.59
N THR A 104 6.39 5.04 6.46
CA THR A 104 6.46 4.18 5.28
C THR A 104 7.87 4.09 4.72
N LEU A 105 8.15 2.94 4.11
CA LEU A 105 9.32 2.68 3.32
C LEU A 105 8.97 2.86 1.84
N ASN A 106 9.66 3.77 1.16
CA ASN A 106 9.53 3.92 -0.28
C ASN A 106 10.52 3.01 -1.00
N LEU A 107 9.98 2.03 -1.73
CA LEU A 107 10.73 1.04 -2.50
C LEU A 107 10.49 1.18 -4.00
N SER A 108 10.08 2.37 -4.48
CA SER A 108 9.82 2.60 -5.91
C SER A 108 11.01 2.35 -6.83
N SER A 109 12.24 2.44 -6.31
CA SER A 109 13.49 2.17 -7.03
C SER A 109 13.88 0.69 -7.06
N MET A 110 13.13 -0.17 -6.36
CA MET A 110 13.45 -1.58 -6.17
C MET A 110 12.65 -2.46 -7.13
N GLY A 111 12.99 -3.75 -7.17
CA GLY A 111 12.35 -4.73 -8.03
C GLY A 111 11.24 -5.47 -7.29
N LYS A 112 11.60 -6.62 -6.73
CA LYS A 112 10.71 -7.53 -6.02
C LYS A 112 11.48 -8.16 -4.86
N GLY A 113 10.84 -8.35 -3.72
CA GLY A 113 11.56 -8.90 -2.58
C GLY A 113 10.74 -8.92 -1.31
N GLU A 114 11.46 -8.97 -0.19
CA GLU A 114 10.90 -8.85 1.15
C GLU A 114 11.77 -7.91 1.99
N ALA A 115 11.13 -7.22 2.93
CA ALA A 115 11.76 -6.22 3.78
C ALA A 115 11.53 -6.54 5.25
N TRP A 116 12.55 -6.26 6.07
CA TRP A 116 12.51 -6.43 7.52
C TRP A 116 12.96 -5.16 8.22
N ILE A 117 12.29 -4.82 9.32
CA ILE A 117 12.65 -3.75 10.24
C ILE A 117 12.93 -4.36 11.59
N ASN A 118 14.17 -4.20 12.09
CA ASN A 118 14.60 -4.74 13.38
C ASN A 118 14.37 -6.26 13.55
N GLY A 119 14.44 -7.02 12.45
CA GLY A 119 14.21 -8.47 12.45
C GLY A 119 12.76 -8.88 12.13
N GLU A 120 11.82 -7.94 12.17
CA GLU A 120 10.41 -8.19 11.89
C GLU A 120 10.08 -7.94 10.42
N SER A 121 9.40 -8.89 9.76
CA SER A 121 8.99 -8.72 8.36
C SER A 121 7.90 -7.67 8.25
N ILE A 122 8.07 -6.71 7.32
CA ILE A 122 7.02 -5.77 6.90
C ILE A 122 6.32 -6.23 5.61
N GLY A 123 6.65 -7.44 5.14
CA GLY A 123 6.04 -8.09 4.00
C GLY A 123 6.80 -7.95 2.69
N ARG A 124 6.20 -8.56 1.66
CA ARG A 124 6.74 -8.61 0.30
C ARG A 124 6.54 -7.26 -0.39
N TYR A 125 7.54 -6.84 -1.15
CA TYR A 125 7.44 -5.72 -2.08
C TYR A 125 7.52 -6.20 -3.52
N TRP A 126 6.83 -5.50 -4.42
CA TRP A 126 6.88 -5.78 -5.85
C TRP A 126 6.69 -4.50 -6.67
N ALA A 127 7.64 -3.58 -6.54
CA ALA A 127 7.60 -2.28 -7.23
C ALA A 127 7.78 -2.39 -8.75
N SER A 128 8.42 -3.46 -9.24
CA SER A 128 8.51 -3.73 -10.68
C SER A 128 7.18 -4.17 -11.32
N PHE A 129 6.18 -4.59 -10.51
CA PHE A 129 4.84 -4.91 -11.00
C PHE A 129 4.04 -3.62 -11.21
N LYS A 130 3.92 -3.20 -12.47
CA LYS A 130 3.38 -1.90 -12.86
C LYS A 130 1.92 -1.99 -13.31
N ASN A 131 1.16 -0.92 -13.05
CA ASN A 131 -0.17 -0.71 -13.60
C ASN A 131 -0.09 -0.28 -15.10
N PRO A 132 -1.22 -0.18 -15.83
CA PRO A 132 -1.22 0.24 -17.23
C PRO A 132 -0.61 1.63 -17.49
N SER A 133 -0.58 2.50 -16.47
CA SER A 133 0.05 3.83 -16.53
C SER A 133 1.56 3.81 -16.26
N GLY A 134 2.17 2.62 -16.09
CA GLY A 134 3.59 2.44 -15.86
C GLY A 134 4.06 2.70 -14.43
N GLN A 135 3.16 2.97 -13.49
CA GLN A 135 3.48 3.18 -12.07
C GLN A 135 3.50 1.85 -11.32
N PRO A 136 4.37 1.67 -10.30
CA PRO A 136 4.31 0.51 -9.42
C PRO A 136 2.91 0.34 -8.81
N SER A 137 2.43 -0.90 -8.77
CA SER A 137 1.19 -1.27 -8.07
C SER A 137 1.21 -0.86 -6.60
N GLN A 138 2.39 -0.93 -5.98
CA GLN A 138 2.67 -0.40 -4.65
C GLN A 138 4.13 0.04 -4.53
N SER A 139 4.34 1.31 -4.19
CA SER A 139 5.68 1.87 -3.92
C SER A 139 5.95 2.10 -2.44
N LEU A 140 4.91 2.38 -1.67
CA LEU A 140 4.98 2.72 -0.25
C LEU A 140 4.54 1.52 0.60
N TYR A 141 5.42 1.10 1.50
CA TYR A 141 5.21 -0.06 2.38
C TYR A 141 5.15 0.43 3.81
N HIS A 142 4.10 0.03 4.55
CA HIS A 142 3.89 0.51 5.91
C HIS A 142 4.92 -0.09 6.86
N ILE A 143 5.54 0.75 7.71
CA ILE A 143 6.34 0.31 8.85
C ILE A 143 5.50 0.50 10.12
N PRO A 144 5.08 -0.59 10.78
CA PRO A 144 4.36 -0.49 12.05
C PRO A 144 5.20 0.25 13.11
N GLN A 145 4.59 1.21 13.80
CA GLN A 145 5.31 2.03 14.80
C GLN A 145 5.93 1.19 15.92
N TYR A 146 5.32 0.07 16.30
CA TYR A 146 5.85 -0.80 17.35
C TYR A 146 7.07 -1.63 16.92
N PHE A 147 7.39 -1.68 15.62
CA PHE A 147 8.67 -2.24 15.14
C PHE A 147 9.83 -1.25 15.28
N LEU A 148 9.54 0.04 15.50
CA LEU A 148 10.54 1.10 15.51
C LEU A 148 11.09 1.39 16.91
N LYS A 149 12.38 1.70 16.96
CA LYS A 149 13.11 2.28 18.09
C LYS A 149 13.43 3.74 17.76
N PRO A 150 13.67 4.62 18.75
CA PRO A 150 13.97 6.02 18.46
C PRO A 150 15.15 6.24 17.50
N ARG A 151 16.19 5.41 17.60
CA ARG A 151 17.40 5.46 16.78
C ARG A 151 17.89 4.06 16.42
N GLU A 152 18.79 4.00 15.43
CA GLU A 152 19.52 2.79 15.04
C GLU A 152 18.59 1.62 14.63
N ASN A 153 17.48 1.92 13.96
CA ASN A 153 16.63 0.89 13.37
C ASN A 153 17.39 0.20 12.25
N THR A 154 17.40 -1.13 12.23
CA THR A 154 18.00 -1.89 11.13
C THR A 154 16.95 -2.16 10.06
N LEU A 155 17.25 -1.79 8.82
CA LEU A 155 16.51 -2.20 7.63
C LEU A 155 17.31 -3.29 6.92
N VAL A 156 16.70 -4.43 6.65
CA VAL A 156 17.25 -5.48 5.78
C VAL A 156 16.27 -5.76 4.65
N LEU A 157 16.79 -5.95 3.44
CA LEU A 157 16.02 -6.25 2.22
C LEU A 157 16.63 -7.45 1.52
N MET A 158 15.79 -8.33 0.99
CA MET A 158 16.16 -9.35 -0.01
C MET A 158 15.57 -8.91 -1.34
N GLU A 159 16.42 -8.63 -2.33
CA GLU A 159 16.03 -8.19 -3.68
C GLU A 159 16.18 -9.34 -4.69
N GLU A 160 15.06 -9.75 -5.28
CA GLU A 160 14.93 -10.88 -6.21
C GLU A 160 15.26 -10.50 -7.66
N MET A 161 14.94 -9.28 -8.09
CA MET A 161 14.99 -8.90 -9.52
C MET A 161 16.06 -7.86 -9.84
N GLY A 162 16.44 -7.04 -8.86
CA GLY A 162 17.38 -5.94 -9.00
C GLY A 162 16.69 -4.58 -8.82
N GLY A 163 17.42 -3.62 -8.24
CA GLY A 163 16.92 -2.30 -7.88
C GLY A 163 18.05 -1.37 -7.47
N ASP A 164 17.75 -0.08 -7.26
CA ASP A 164 18.70 0.87 -6.72
C ASP A 164 18.41 1.15 -5.23
N PRO A 165 19.20 0.56 -4.30
CA PRO A 165 18.99 0.72 -2.86
C PRO A 165 19.33 2.13 -2.36
N LEU A 166 20.08 2.94 -3.13
CA LEU A 166 20.47 4.30 -2.72
C LEU A 166 19.31 5.29 -2.81
N GLN A 167 18.24 4.94 -3.54
CA GLN A 167 17.03 5.76 -3.68
C GLN A 167 15.92 5.38 -2.69
N ILE A 168 16.15 4.37 -1.84
CA ILE A 168 15.21 3.99 -0.79
C ILE A 168 15.11 5.12 0.23
N SER A 169 13.89 5.47 0.61
CA SER A 169 13.63 6.51 1.62
C SER A 169 12.62 6.04 2.66
N VAL A 170 12.79 6.53 3.88
CA VAL A 170 11.81 6.38 4.96
C VAL A 170 11.06 7.70 5.10
N ASN A 171 9.75 7.64 4.95
CA ASN A 171 8.88 8.82 4.89
C ASN A 171 7.81 8.75 5.98
N THR A 172 7.28 9.90 6.37
CA THR A 172 6.04 9.99 7.15
C THR A 172 4.86 10.25 6.22
N MET A 173 3.76 9.53 6.41
CA MET A 173 2.52 9.74 5.68
C MET A 173 1.50 10.44 6.55
N SER A 174 0.94 11.51 6.03
CA SER A 174 -0.01 12.34 6.76
C SER A 174 -1.27 12.55 5.92
N VAL A 175 -2.43 12.26 6.50
CA VAL A 175 -3.72 12.48 5.83
C VAL A 175 -4.13 13.92 6.10
N THR A 176 -3.81 14.80 5.16
CA THR A 176 -4.13 16.23 5.23
C THR A 176 -5.48 16.56 4.63
N ARG A 177 -6.13 15.65 3.91
CA ARG A 177 -7.41 15.90 3.24
C ARG A 177 -8.36 14.73 3.47
N VAL A 178 -9.56 15.03 3.93
CA VAL A 178 -10.63 14.05 4.19
C VAL A 178 -11.87 14.39 3.36
N TYR A 179 -12.52 13.36 2.85
CA TYR A 179 -13.72 13.49 2.02
C TYR A 179 -14.80 12.54 2.51
N SER A 180 -16.04 13.01 2.54
CA SER A 180 -17.21 12.18 2.81
C SER A 180 -18.40 12.70 2.02
N SER A 181 -19.14 11.79 1.40
CA SER A 181 -20.42 12.07 0.75
C SER A 181 -21.48 11.10 1.24
N VAL A 182 -22.63 11.63 1.64
CA VAL A 182 -23.74 10.84 2.17
C VAL A 182 -25.05 11.34 1.58
N ASN A 183 -25.87 10.39 1.13
CA ASN A 183 -27.18 10.64 0.57
C ASN A 183 -28.26 10.65 1.66
N GLU A 184 -29.32 11.43 1.48
CA GLU A 184 -30.46 11.49 2.41
C GLU A 184 -31.23 10.15 2.54
N LEU A 185 -31.12 9.25 1.55
CA LEU A 185 -31.67 7.90 1.57
C LEU A 185 -30.69 6.84 2.09
N SER A 186 -29.44 7.21 2.40
CA SER A 186 -28.46 6.26 2.91
C SER A 186 -28.91 5.68 4.26
N THR A 187 -28.92 4.35 4.37
CA THR A 187 -29.25 3.67 5.62
C THR A 187 -28.15 3.91 6.66
N PRO A 188 -28.48 4.32 7.90
CA PRO A 188 -27.51 4.34 8.97
C PRO A 188 -26.93 2.94 9.20
N SER A 189 -25.67 2.82 9.61
CA SER A 189 -25.12 1.53 10.05
C SER A 189 -26.05 0.86 11.05
N LEU A 190 -26.23 -0.46 10.94
CA LEU A 190 -27.07 -1.26 11.86
C LEU A 190 -26.68 -1.09 13.34
N LEU A 191 -25.44 -0.66 13.61
CA LEU A 191 -24.88 -0.38 14.94
C LEU A 191 -25.15 1.06 15.45
N SER A 192 -25.75 1.94 14.63
CA SER A 192 -25.99 3.35 14.96
C SER A 192 -27.35 3.55 15.63
N ARG A 193 -27.37 4.07 16.87
CA ARG A 193 -28.60 4.51 17.56
C ARG A 193 -29.27 5.75 16.92
N ARG A 194 -28.62 6.39 15.93
CA ARG A 194 -29.14 7.59 15.24
C ARG A 194 -29.87 7.18 13.96
N LYS A 195 -31.13 7.63 13.83
CA LYS A 195 -32.07 7.28 12.75
C LYS A 195 -31.83 7.95 11.39
N HIS A 196 -30.80 8.78 11.24
CA HIS A 196 -30.63 9.58 10.02
C HIS A 196 -29.20 9.55 9.48
N PRO A 197 -29.04 9.59 8.14
CA PRO A 197 -27.74 9.68 7.50
C PRO A 197 -26.99 10.94 7.94
N ALA A 198 -25.68 10.83 8.07
CA ALA A 198 -24.82 11.93 8.47
C ALA A 198 -23.44 11.78 7.84
N VAL A 199 -22.92 12.88 7.29
CA VAL A 199 -21.51 13.01 6.94
C VAL A 199 -20.69 12.99 8.22
N ARG A 200 -19.64 12.18 8.25
CA ARG A 200 -18.72 12.07 9.39
C ARG A 200 -17.30 12.31 8.91
N LEU A 201 -16.68 13.37 9.40
CA LEU A 201 -15.28 13.68 9.12
C LEU A 201 -14.44 13.39 10.36
N ARG A 202 -13.21 12.91 10.13
CA ARG A 202 -12.26 12.58 11.19
C ARG A 202 -10.84 12.79 10.69
N CYS A 203 -10.10 13.66 11.37
CA CYS A 203 -8.67 13.79 11.21
C CYS A 203 -7.90 12.73 12.02
N GLN A 204 -6.64 12.51 11.65
CA GLN A 204 -5.70 11.69 12.41
C GLN A 204 -5.52 12.23 13.84
N GLN A 205 -4.96 11.40 14.73
CA GLN A 205 -4.71 11.83 16.11
C GLN A 205 -3.72 13.00 16.14
N GLY A 206 -3.95 13.99 17.02
CA GLY A 206 -3.16 15.22 17.08
C GLY A 206 -3.57 16.30 16.08
N LYS A 207 -4.30 15.96 15.02
CA LYS A 207 -4.77 16.92 14.00
C LYS A 207 -6.23 17.33 14.20
N HIS A 208 -6.58 18.49 13.66
CA HIS A 208 -7.94 19.00 13.63
C HIS A 208 -8.30 19.51 12.24
N ILE A 209 -9.59 19.68 11.99
CA ILE A 209 -10.05 20.24 10.72
C ILE A 209 -9.68 21.72 10.71
N THR A 210 -8.78 22.10 9.81
CA THR A 210 -8.25 23.46 9.68
C THR A 210 -8.98 24.27 8.62
N ASP A 211 -9.53 23.60 7.60
CA ASP A 211 -10.26 24.25 6.52
C ASP A 211 -11.34 23.34 5.93
N ILE A 212 -12.36 23.95 5.30
CA ILE A 212 -13.40 23.28 4.51
C ILE A 212 -13.21 23.71 3.06
N GLU A 213 -12.55 22.87 2.28
CA GLU A 213 -12.22 23.16 0.88
C GLU A 213 -13.43 23.10 -0.05
N PHE A 214 -14.45 22.31 0.33
CA PHE A 214 -15.71 22.18 -0.41
C PHE A 214 -16.81 21.66 0.49
N ALA A 215 -18.02 22.21 0.33
CA ALA A 215 -19.22 21.63 0.90
C ALA A 215 -20.40 21.88 -0.04
N SER A 216 -21.20 20.84 -0.31
CA SER A 216 -22.46 20.99 -1.07
C SER A 216 -23.55 20.09 -0.54
N TYR A 217 -24.70 20.69 -0.20
CA TYR A 217 -25.97 20.00 0.04
C TYR A 217 -26.89 20.24 -1.16
N GLY A 218 -27.19 19.18 -1.92
CA GLY A 218 -27.91 19.28 -3.18
C GLY A 218 -27.62 18.05 -4.04
N ASN A 219 -27.22 18.24 -5.30
CA ASN A 219 -26.85 17.15 -6.22
C ASN A 219 -25.41 17.23 -6.74
N PRO A 220 -24.39 17.30 -5.86
CA PRO A 220 -23.00 17.34 -6.28
C PRO A 220 -22.65 16.15 -7.20
N VAL A 221 -21.82 16.42 -8.21
CA VAL A 221 -21.33 15.38 -9.14
C VAL A 221 -20.51 14.34 -8.36
N GLU A 222 -20.59 13.07 -8.76
CA GLU A 222 -19.80 12.02 -8.14
C GLU A 222 -18.29 12.20 -8.42
N ASP A 223 -17.46 11.93 -7.40
CA ASP A 223 -15.98 12.00 -7.40
C ASP A 223 -15.28 13.37 -7.28
N CYS A 224 -15.63 14.11 -6.23
CA CYS A 224 -15.00 15.40 -5.85
C CYS A 224 -13.60 15.31 -5.23
N ARG A 225 -12.89 14.20 -5.45
CA ARG A 225 -11.57 13.97 -4.84
C ARG A 225 -10.48 14.84 -5.46
N SER A 226 -10.62 15.20 -6.74
CA SER A 226 -9.56 15.85 -7.53
C SER A 226 -9.69 17.38 -7.67
N SER A 227 -10.91 17.94 -7.72
CA SER A 227 -11.11 19.40 -7.73
C SER A 227 -12.42 19.80 -7.05
N SER A 228 -12.36 20.78 -6.13
CA SER A 228 -13.51 21.24 -5.35
C SER A 228 -14.52 22.04 -6.18
N ARG A 229 -14.06 22.81 -7.18
CA ARG A 229 -14.94 23.70 -7.96
C ARG A 229 -15.73 23.01 -9.08
N SER A 230 -15.23 21.89 -9.61
CA SER A 230 -15.91 21.13 -10.68
C SER A 230 -17.06 20.24 -10.18
N CYS A 231 -17.37 20.33 -8.89
CA CYS A 231 -18.24 19.39 -8.19
C CYS A 231 -19.60 19.95 -7.77
N LEU A 232 -19.81 21.23 -7.99
CA LEU A 232 -21.10 21.84 -7.77
C LEU A 232 -22.07 21.27 -8.83
N GLY A 233 -23.16 20.66 -8.36
CA GLY A 233 -24.24 20.22 -9.23
C GLY A 233 -25.13 21.39 -9.66
N SER A 234 -26.24 21.08 -10.33
CA SER A 234 -27.25 22.08 -10.69
C SER A 234 -28.07 22.60 -9.51
N CYS A 235 -28.00 21.94 -8.35
CA CYS A 235 -28.66 22.29 -7.10
C CYS A 235 -27.66 22.30 -5.95
N HIS A 236 -27.71 23.37 -5.16
CA HIS A 236 -26.89 23.58 -3.98
C HIS A 236 -27.60 24.53 -2.99
N ALA A 237 -27.58 24.22 -1.70
CA ALA A 237 -28.04 25.15 -0.66
C ALA A 237 -26.93 26.14 -0.28
N GLU A 238 -27.17 27.45 -0.43
CA GLU A 238 -26.19 28.51 -0.15
C GLU A 238 -25.67 28.50 1.30
N THR A 239 -26.48 28.02 2.26
CA THR A 239 -26.10 27.95 3.68
C THR A 239 -25.13 26.79 3.99
N THR A 240 -24.86 25.89 3.03
CA THR A 240 -24.10 24.67 3.27
C THR A 240 -22.72 24.95 3.86
N GLU A 241 -21.99 25.90 3.27
CA GLU A 241 -20.62 26.19 3.69
C GLU A 241 -20.57 26.65 5.15
N PHE A 242 -21.45 27.56 5.55
CA PHE A 242 -21.54 28.05 6.91
C PHE A 242 -21.86 26.93 7.90
N VAL A 243 -22.86 26.10 7.59
CA VAL A 243 -23.30 24.98 8.45
C VAL A 243 -22.17 23.97 8.67
N VAL A 244 -21.40 23.68 7.62
CA VAL A 244 -20.28 22.74 7.70
C VAL A 244 -19.10 23.34 8.46
N LYS A 245 -18.76 24.62 8.20
CA LYS A 245 -17.67 25.31 8.90
C LYS A 245 -17.94 25.40 10.41
N ASP A 246 -19.14 25.82 10.81
CA ASP A 246 -19.56 25.89 12.22
C ASP A 246 -19.48 24.52 12.91
N ALA A 247 -19.89 23.46 12.22
CA ALA A 247 -19.92 22.12 12.79
C ALA A 247 -18.52 21.47 12.90
N CYS A 248 -17.56 21.83 12.04
CA CYS A 248 -16.34 21.05 11.83
C CYS A 248 -15.03 21.78 12.11
N LEU A 249 -14.91 23.09 11.85
CA LEU A 249 -13.65 23.81 12.03
C LEU A 249 -13.14 23.74 13.47
N GLY A 250 -11.83 23.55 13.63
CA GLY A 250 -11.19 23.41 14.94
C GLY A 250 -11.41 22.06 15.64
N ARG A 251 -12.27 21.19 15.08
CA ARG A 251 -12.59 19.88 15.68
C ARG A 251 -11.83 18.77 14.98
N ARG A 252 -11.36 17.79 15.75
CA ARG A 252 -10.79 16.55 15.19
C ARG A 252 -11.82 15.66 14.51
N LYS A 253 -13.07 15.72 14.99
CA LYS A 253 -14.19 14.90 14.52
C LYS A 253 -15.45 15.76 14.51
N CYS A 254 -16.24 15.65 13.45
CA CYS A 254 -17.57 16.25 13.38
C CYS A 254 -18.54 15.31 12.68
N ALA A 255 -19.84 15.53 12.90
CA ALA A 255 -20.91 14.77 12.25
C ALA A 255 -22.05 15.72 11.89
N ILE A 256 -22.41 15.78 10.60
CA ILE A 256 -23.44 16.68 10.08
C ILE A 256 -24.60 15.82 9.55
N PRO A 257 -25.80 15.88 10.17
CA PRO A 257 -26.97 15.18 9.68
C PRO A 257 -27.38 15.68 8.29
N VAL A 258 -27.66 14.76 7.37
CA VAL A 258 -28.16 15.08 6.02
C VAL A 258 -29.67 15.26 6.12
N ARG A 259 -30.13 16.49 6.39
CA ARG A 259 -31.56 16.84 6.47
C ARG A 259 -31.82 18.27 6.00
N PRO A 260 -32.93 18.54 5.27
CA PRO A 260 -33.26 19.88 4.77
C PRO A 260 -33.25 20.98 5.84
N ALA A 261 -33.80 20.69 7.03
CA ALA A 261 -33.88 21.66 8.14
C ALA A 261 -32.51 22.17 8.63
N LYS A 262 -31.40 21.46 8.35
CA LYS A 262 -30.05 21.93 8.68
C LYS A 262 -29.49 22.94 7.69
N PHE A 263 -30.03 23.01 6.48
CA PHE A 263 -29.52 23.79 5.36
C PHE A 263 -30.51 24.88 4.92
N GLY A 264 -31.40 25.30 5.82
CA GLY A 264 -32.40 26.33 5.52
C GLY A 264 -33.62 25.85 4.72
N GLY A 265 -33.74 24.55 4.46
CA GLY A 265 -34.86 23.97 3.73
C GLY A 265 -34.43 22.99 2.65
N ASP A 266 -35.37 22.65 1.77
CA ASP A 266 -35.10 21.85 0.59
C ASP A 266 -34.64 22.78 -0.56
N PRO A 267 -33.35 22.74 -0.98
CA PRO A 267 -32.85 23.62 -2.04
C PRO A 267 -33.36 23.24 -3.44
N CYS A 268 -33.87 22.03 -3.62
CA CYS A 268 -34.38 21.55 -4.91
C CYS A 268 -35.42 20.43 -4.70
N PRO A 269 -36.71 20.79 -4.60
CA PRO A 269 -37.79 19.82 -4.50
C PRO A 269 -37.77 18.81 -5.66
N GLY A 270 -38.03 17.54 -5.36
CA GLY A 270 -38.07 16.46 -6.37
C GLY A 270 -36.70 15.92 -6.80
N ILE A 271 -35.60 16.55 -6.40
CA ILE A 271 -34.23 16.02 -6.61
C ILE A 271 -33.77 15.33 -5.33
N GLN A 272 -33.08 14.20 -5.45
CA GLN A 272 -32.48 13.51 -4.31
C GLN A 272 -31.23 14.27 -3.82
N LYS A 273 -31.14 14.51 -2.51
CA LYS A 273 -30.05 15.29 -1.92
C LYS A 273 -28.94 14.42 -1.35
N SER A 274 -27.71 14.88 -1.55
CA SER A 274 -26.53 14.41 -0.83
C SER A 274 -25.77 15.59 -0.24
N LEU A 275 -25.10 15.33 0.87
CA LEU A 275 -24.12 16.24 1.45
C LEU A 275 -22.72 15.69 1.13
N SER A 276 -21.95 16.43 0.35
CA SER A 276 -20.54 16.15 0.05
C SER A 276 -19.67 17.20 0.71
N VAL A 277 -18.65 16.76 1.47
CA VAL A 277 -17.71 17.65 2.15
C VAL A 277 -16.27 17.19 1.93
N VAL A 278 -15.41 18.14 1.56
CA VAL A 278 -13.95 18.02 1.54
C VAL A 278 -13.40 18.96 2.61
N ALA A 279 -12.52 18.44 3.47
CA ALA A 279 -11.90 19.23 4.52
C ALA A 279 -10.40 18.94 4.62
N SER A 280 -9.64 19.96 5.03
CA SER A 280 -8.22 19.81 5.32
C SER A 280 -8.00 19.54 6.82
N CYS A 281 -7.01 18.70 7.13
CA CYS A 281 -6.57 18.35 8.46
C CYS A 281 -5.14 18.85 8.69
N GLY A 282 -4.92 19.54 9.81
CA GLY A 282 -3.63 20.08 10.25
C GLY A 282 -3.37 19.88 11.72
#